data_AF-W4KBQ3-F1
#
_entry.id   AF-W4KBQ3-F1
#
_cell.length_a   1.000
_cell.length_b   1.000
_cell.length_c   1.000
_cell.angle_alpha   90.00
_cell.angle_beta   90.00
_cell.angle_gamma   90.00
#
_symmetry.space_group_name_H-M   'P 1'
#
loop_
_entity.id
_entity.type
_entity.pdbx_description
1 polymer ?
#
loop_
_entity_poly.entity_id
_entity_poly.type
_entity_poly.pdbx_seq_one_letter_code
_entity_poly.pdbx_strand_id
1 'polypeptide(L)'
;MGRPTAAESNNESLSVRDNRTGKTYTIPITNNTISATAFKALAAAPKPGEREENETEKGLRVSDKGFLNTAVIQSQITYIDGEAGGIGYPIEQLALHSSHLETAYLLIYGSLPSKEQFKTFERETMHHSIVHADAEGFFRSFRYDAHPMAILTSAFAYLGSYYSEANPSLQGQTLFTKGNPASLANMDKQIYRLIGKATTLAAMAYRVRQGREFVTPPTGLSYTGSFLYQMDHLGQQDYKPSPVLEKALDVLFLLHADHELNASCTTVLQTGSSLVDPYSAIAAGCASLYGPLHGGANEAVIRMLISVGSPDNVPAFIEAVKRREKVLSGFGHRVYKTSDPRSFVIRKIADEVFAVTGKDELLDTAMALHDAALKDDFFVKRRLAPNVDFWSGLIYRAMGFPLDFFPVLFAVPRVVGWLAHWRQMMLQEGGVKIWRPRQVYVGSGKRDYVPVEERTPVEGARASPRPIQHSGITKRTMLAANKGKAKL
;
A
#
# COMPACT_ATOMS: atom_id res chain seq x y z
N MET A 1 27.35 58.29 -15.80
CA MET A 1 27.35 57.42 -14.60
C MET A 1 26.07 56.60 -14.62
N GLY A 2 26.14 55.36 -15.12
CA GLY A 2 24.99 54.45 -15.12
C GLY A 2 24.80 53.89 -13.71
N ARG A 3 23.61 54.10 -13.13
CA ARG A 3 23.22 53.43 -11.88
C ARG A 3 23.21 51.92 -12.12
N PRO A 4 23.79 51.10 -11.23
CA PRO A 4 23.56 49.67 -11.26
C PRO A 4 22.08 49.44 -10.95
N THR A 5 21.35 48.83 -11.88
CA THR A 5 20.08 48.17 -11.57
C THR A 5 20.36 47.16 -10.48
N ALA A 6 19.76 47.36 -9.30
CA ALA A 6 19.80 46.37 -8.23
C ALA A 6 19.23 45.07 -8.80
N ALA A 7 20.07 44.03 -8.86
CA ALA A 7 19.60 42.68 -9.11
C ALA A 7 18.59 42.38 -8.01
N GLU A 8 17.32 42.17 -8.38
CA GLU A 8 16.31 41.67 -7.45
C GLU A 8 16.89 40.42 -6.78
N SER A 9 17.14 40.51 -5.48
CA SER A 9 17.57 39.37 -4.68
C SER A 9 16.41 38.39 -4.67
N ASN A 10 16.49 37.37 -5.51
CA ASN A 10 15.49 36.31 -5.57
C ASN A 10 15.61 35.48 -4.28
N ASN A 11 14.87 35.90 -3.25
CA ASN A 11 14.92 35.34 -1.89
C ASN A 11 14.39 33.88 -1.82
N GLU A 12 13.82 33.36 -2.89
CA GLU A 12 13.31 31.98 -3.02
C GLU A 12 14.39 31.01 -3.54
N SER A 13 15.56 31.01 -2.90
CA SER A 13 16.66 30.11 -3.29
C SER A 13 17.53 29.69 -2.11
N LEU A 14 18.15 28.51 -2.23
CA LEU A 14 19.11 27.98 -1.28
C LEU A 14 20.54 28.23 -1.80
N SER A 15 21.35 28.92 -1.01
CA SER A 15 22.79 29.05 -1.26
C SER A 15 23.56 27.89 -0.64
N VAL A 16 24.17 27.04 -1.46
CA VAL A 16 24.97 25.89 -1.03
C VAL A 16 26.43 26.13 -1.35
N ARG A 17 27.29 26.20 -0.32
CA ARG A 17 28.74 26.31 -0.49
C ARG A 17 29.41 24.95 -0.35
N ASP A 18 30.11 24.50 -1.39
CA ASP A 18 30.96 23.31 -1.30
C ASP A 18 32.35 23.73 -0.79
N ASN A 19 32.61 23.48 0.49
CA ASN A 19 33.88 23.84 1.13
C ASN A 19 35.10 23.09 0.54
N ARG A 20 34.90 21.99 -0.19
CA ARG A 20 36.00 21.28 -0.87
C ARG A 20 36.55 22.08 -2.04
N THR A 21 35.71 22.86 -2.71
CA THR A 21 36.06 23.63 -3.91
C THR A 21 35.98 25.14 -3.70
N GLY A 22 35.39 25.59 -2.60
CA GLY A 22 35.11 26.99 -2.30
C GLY A 22 33.95 27.59 -3.11
N LYS A 23 33.36 26.84 -4.04
CA LYS A 23 32.28 27.30 -4.92
C LYS A 23 30.95 27.38 -4.18
N THR A 24 30.18 28.42 -4.49
CA THR A 24 28.80 28.58 -4.01
C THR A 24 27.84 28.40 -5.19
N TYR A 25 26.77 27.64 -4.94
CA TYR A 25 25.73 27.32 -5.90
C TYR A 25 24.40 27.87 -5.39
N THR A 26 23.62 28.48 -6.26
CA THR A 26 22.26 28.94 -5.95
C THR A 26 21.28 27.92 -6.52
N ILE A 27 20.49 27.29 -5.66
CA ILE A 27 19.50 26.28 -6.03
C ILE A 27 18.10 26.89 -5.83
N PRO A 28 17.25 26.96 -6.86
CA PRO A 28 15.91 27.51 -6.71
C PRO A 28 15.06 26.64 -5.77
N ILE A 29 14.28 27.30 -4.92
CA ILE A 29 13.24 26.66 -4.13
C ILE A 29 11.93 26.77 -4.93
N THR A 30 11.19 25.67 -5.06
CA THR A 30 9.90 25.67 -5.75
C THR A 30 8.95 24.76 -5.01
N ASN A 31 7.77 25.25 -4.64
CA ASN A 31 6.78 24.53 -3.83
C ASN A 31 7.38 23.97 -2.52
N ASN A 32 8.25 24.74 -1.86
CA ASN A 32 9.02 24.32 -0.68
C ASN A 32 9.86 23.04 -0.90
N THR A 33 10.32 22.82 -2.13
CA THR A 33 11.22 21.71 -2.50
C THR A 33 12.42 22.22 -3.29
N ILE A 34 13.51 21.44 -3.30
CA ILE A 34 14.68 21.66 -4.14
C ILE A 34 14.94 20.45 -5.03
N SER A 35 15.49 20.66 -6.22
CA SER A 35 15.84 19.54 -7.09
C SER A 35 17.07 18.79 -6.57
N ALA A 36 16.92 17.50 -6.25
CA ALA A 36 18.04 16.64 -5.88
C ALA A 36 19.11 16.54 -6.99
N THR A 37 18.75 16.76 -8.26
CA THR A 37 19.72 16.74 -9.36
C THR A 37 20.64 17.96 -9.38
N ALA A 38 20.29 19.06 -8.69
CA ALA A 38 21.16 20.23 -8.56
C ALA A 38 22.48 19.87 -7.85
N PHE A 39 22.47 18.90 -6.94
CA PHE A 39 23.65 18.42 -6.23
C PHE A 39 24.69 17.73 -7.14
N LYS A 40 24.31 17.32 -8.35
CA LYS A 40 25.27 16.78 -9.34
C LYS A 40 26.30 17.82 -9.80
N ALA A 41 25.98 19.12 -9.72
CA ALA A 41 26.93 20.17 -10.07
C ALA A 41 28.05 20.35 -9.01
N LEU A 42 27.86 19.80 -7.81
CA LEU A 42 28.81 19.88 -6.68
C LEU A 42 29.87 18.77 -6.78
N ALA A 43 30.59 18.77 -7.90
CA ALA A 43 31.73 17.88 -8.14
C ALA A 43 33.00 18.44 -7.48
N ALA A 44 33.85 17.55 -6.99
CA ALA A 44 35.16 17.89 -6.43
C ALA A 44 36.23 16.90 -6.90
N ALA A 45 37.50 17.30 -6.78
CA ALA A 45 38.61 16.38 -6.97
C ALA A 45 38.61 15.32 -5.86
N PRO A 46 38.93 14.04 -6.16
CA PRO A 46 39.06 13.00 -5.14
C PRO A 46 40.16 13.32 -4.12
N LYS A 47 39.95 12.98 -2.85
CA LYS A 47 41.00 13.10 -1.82
C LYS A 47 42.02 11.94 -1.93
N PRO A 48 43.27 12.13 -1.48
CA PRO A 48 44.21 11.01 -1.35
C PRO A 48 43.62 9.88 -0.51
N GLY A 49 43.64 8.65 -1.03
CA GLY A 49 43.04 7.47 -0.39
C GLY A 49 41.52 7.37 -0.49
N GLU A 50 40.86 8.27 -1.23
CA GLU A 50 39.44 8.17 -1.51
C GLU A 50 39.14 7.01 -2.47
N ARG A 51 37.96 6.42 -2.29
CA ARG A 51 37.50 5.29 -3.10
C ARG A 51 36.93 5.78 -4.43
N GLU A 52 37.29 5.10 -5.52
CA GLU A 52 36.73 5.38 -6.84
C GLU A 52 35.19 5.28 -6.87
N GLU A 53 34.61 4.34 -6.11
CA GLU A 53 33.15 4.13 -6.08
C GLU A 53 32.36 5.25 -5.40
N ASN A 54 33.05 6.20 -4.75
CA ASN A 54 32.41 7.43 -4.29
C ASN A 54 31.99 8.32 -5.47
N GLU A 55 32.64 8.19 -6.64
CA GLU A 55 32.39 8.99 -7.85
C GLU A 55 32.42 10.51 -7.58
N THR A 56 33.39 10.99 -6.78
CA THR A 56 33.45 12.38 -6.27
C THR A 56 33.43 13.44 -7.39
N GLU A 57 33.97 13.11 -8.55
CA GLU A 57 34.00 13.95 -9.75
C GLU A 57 32.65 14.02 -10.49
N LYS A 58 31.72 13.09 -10.23
CA LYS A 58 30.37 13.06 -10.83
C LYS A 58 29.33 13.86 -10.03
N GLY A 59 29.77 14.55 -8.96
CA GLY A 59 28.92 15.36 -8.09
C GLY A 59 28.29 14.59 -6.93
N LEU A 60 27.65 15.34 -6.03
CA LEU A 60 27.02 14.78 -4.84
C LEU A 60 25.74 14.02 -5.18
N ARG A 61 25.49 12.96 -4.40
CA ARG A 61 24.23 12.23 -4.33
C ARG A 61 23.57 12.52 -2.99
N VAL A 62 22.25 12.70 -3.00
CA VAL A 62 21.47 12.80 -1.76
C VAL A 62 21.24 11.39 -1.23
N SER A 63 21.64 11.13 0.02
CA SER A 63 21.36 9.86 0.70
C SER A 63 20.20 10.05 1.67
N ASP A 64 19.02 9.58 1.27
CA ASP A 64 17.82 9.57 2.10
C ASP A 64 17.28 8.14 2.20
N LYS A 65 17.63 7.44 3.29
CA LYS A 65 17.29 6.02 3.47
C LYS A 65 15.81 5.88 3.79
N GLY A 66 15.05 5.33 2.86
CA GLY A 66 13.61 5.10 3.02
C GLY A 66 12.75 6.31 2.68
N PHE A 67 13.29 7.29 1.93
CA PHE A 67 12.56 8.47 1.46
C PHE A 67 11.92 9.29 2.60
N LEU A 68 12.65 9.47 3.71
CA LEU A 68 12.10 10.11 4.90
C LEU A 68 11.86 11.61 4.71
N ASN A 69 12.56 12.24 3.76
CA ASN A 69 12.44 13.66 3.44
C ASN A 69 12.63 13.91 1.92
N THR A 70 12.11 13.01 1.08
CA THR A 70 12.19 13.13 -0.38
C THR A 70 10.78 13.13 -0.98
N ALA A 71 10.38 14.26 -1.57
CA ALA A 71 9.18 14.34 -2.40
C ALA A 71 9.48 13.79 -3.81
N VAL A 72 8.82 12.70 -4.21
CA VAL A 72 9.11 11.97 -5.46
C VAL A 72 8.16 12.32 -6.62
N ILE A 73 7.01 12.92 -6.33
CA ILE A 73 6.02 13.34 -7.32
C ILE A 73 5.28 14.58 -6.81
N GLN A 74 4.77 15.41 -7.71
CA GLN A 74 3.75 16.41 -7.38
C GLN A 74 2.38 15.72 -7.46
N SER A 75 1.50 15.93 -6.48
CA SER A 75 0.18 15.29 -6.48
C SER A 75 -0.94 16.27 -6.14
N GLN A 76 -2.10 16.01 -6.74
CA GLN A 76 -3.35 16.74 -6.50
C GLN A 76 -4.43 15.80 -5.91
N ILE A 77 -4.09 14.56 -5.56
CA ILE A 77 -5.06 13.53 -5.17
C ILE A 77 -5.40 13.67 -3.69
N THR A 78 -4.42 13.50 -2.81
CA THR A 78 -4.59 13.45 -1.35
C THR A 78 -3.60 14.39 -0.69
N TYR A 79 -4.10 15.25 0.18
CA TYR A 79 -3.27 16.05 1.07
C TYR A 79 -3.56 15.67 2.51
N ILE A 80 -2.53 15.26 3.24
CA ILE A 80 -2.66 14.89 4.64
C ILE A 80 -2.02 15.98 5.49
N ASP A 81 -2.85 16.79 6.13
CA ASP A 81 -2.38 17.65 7.21
C ASP A 81 -2.23 16.81 8.48
N GLY A 82 -1.00 16.73 9.00
CA GLY A 82 -0.69 16.03 10.24
C GLY A 82 -1.36 16.64 11.49
N GLU A 83 -1.93 17.85 11.37
CA GLU A 83 -2.66 18.54 12.43
C GLU A 83 -4.17 18.67 12.15
N ALA A 84 -4.61 18.77 10.88
CA ALA A 84 -6.00 19.08 10.52
C ALA A 84 -6.76 18.04 9.66
N GLY A 85 -6.14 16.94 9.22
CA GLY A 85 -6.78 15.98 8.31
C GLY A 85 -6.98 16.51 6.89
N GLY A 86 -7.05 15.65 5.87
CA GLY A 86 -7.43 16.16 4.55
C GLY A 86 -7.59 15.13 3.44
N ILE A 87 -8.44 15.49 2.46
CA ILE A 87 -8.26 15.44 0.99
C ILE A 87 -9.22 16.43 0.30
N GLY A 88 -8.91 17.73 0.13
CA GLY A 88 -9.72 18.73 -0.62
C GLY A 88 -11.12 19.05 -0.04
N TYR A 89 -11.89 18.01 0.26
CA TYR A 89 -13.00 17.89 1.20
C TYR A 89 -12.52 17.20 2.50
N PRO A 90 -13.08 17.55 3.67
CA PRO A 90 -12.83 16.81 4.91
C PRO A 90 -13.30 15.35 4.81
N ILE A 91 -12.49 14.41 5.29
CA ILE A 91 -12.78 12.97 5.18
C ILE A 91 -14.06 12.58 5.93
N GLU A 92 -14.39 13.29 6.99
CA GLU A 92 -15.60 13.10 7.79
C GLU A 92 -16.85 13.45 6.98
N GLN A 93 -16.79 14.49 6.13
CA GLN A 93 -17.90 14.84 5.26
C GLN A 93 -18.13 13.76 4.21
N LEU A 94 -17.06 13.25 3.60
CA LEU A 94 -17.14 12.14 2.65
C LEU A 94 -17.70 10.88 3.32
N ALA A 95 -17.21 10.53 4.51
CA ALA A 95 -17.68 9.35 5.24
C ALA A 95 -19.16 9.44 5.67
N LEU A 96 -19.68 10.65 5.93
CA LEU A 96 -21.08 10.87 6.30
C LEU A 96 -22.03 10.98 5.11
N HIS A 97 -21.59 11.56 3.99
CA HIS A 97 -22.47 11.96 2.89
C HIS A 97 -22.23 11.22 1.58
N SER A 98 -21.06 10.59 1.42
CA SER A 98 -20.65 9.93 0.19
C SER A 98 -20.72 8.40 0.30
N SER A 99 -20.28 7.73 -0.76
CA SER A 99 -20.07 6.28 -0.86
C SER A 99 -18.65 5.99 -1.32
N HIS A 100 -18.20 4.75 -1.17
CA HIS A 100 -16.88 4.34 -1.66
C HIS A 100 -16.72 4.62 -3.17
N LEU A 101 -17.72 4.32 -4.00
CA LEU A 101 -17.62 4.53 -5.44
C LEU A 101 -17.65 6.02 -5.84
N GLU A 102 -18.41 6.85 -5.15
CA GLU A 102 -18.41 8.30 -5.41
C GLU A 102 -17.07 8.93 -5.01
N THR A 103 -16.52 8.51 -3.88
CA THR A 103 -15.16 8.91 -3.46
C THR A 103 -14.10 8.36 -4.43
N ALA A 104 -14.29 7.17 -4.98
CA ALA A 104 -13.39 6.63 -5.99
C ALA A 104 -13.37 7.48 -7.27
N TYR A 105 -14.54 7.93 -7.73
CA TYR A 105 -14.63 8.89 -8.82
C TYR A 105 -13.85 10.18 -8.50
N LEU A 106 -14.08 10.76 -7.32
CA LEU A 106 -13.38 11.96 -6.87
C LEU A 106 -11.86 11.79 -6.91
N LEU A 107 -11.32 10.69 -6.37
CA LEU A 107 -9.89 10.45 -6.32
C LEU A 107 -9.27 10.30 -7.72
N ILE A 108 -9.96 9.61 -8.64
CA ILE A 108 -9.44 9.29 -9.98
C ILE A 108 -9.53 10.48 -10.94
N TYR A 109 -10.61 11.26 -10.84
CA TYR A 109 -10.96 12.32 -11.79
C TYR A 109 -10.81 13.74 -11.21
N GLY A 110 -10.59 13.89 -9.91
CA GLY A 110 -10.30 15.17 -9.24
C GLY A 110 -11.52 16.03 -8.89
N SER A 111 -12.74 15.57 -9.13
CA SER A 111 -13.97 16.28 -8.77
C SER A 111 -15.11 15.32 -8.44
N LEU A 112 -16.07 15.75 -7.63
CA LEU A 112 -17.28 14.97 -7.36
C LEU A 112 -18.12 14.84 -8.64
N PRO A 113 -18.70 13.65 -8.92
CA PRO A 113 -19.46 13.43 -10.14
C PRO A 113 -20.83 14.12 -10.09
N SER A 114 -21.32 14.55 -11.25
CA SER A 114 -22.77 14.76 -11.44
C SER A 114 -23.52 13.41 -11.40
N LYS A 115 -24.85 13.47 -11.26
CA LYS A 115 -25.70 12.27 -11.22
C LYS A 115 -25.48 11.31 -12.41
N GLU A 116 -25.38 11.84 -13.63
CA GLU A 116 -25.19 11.01 -14.83
C GLU A 116 -23.77 10.45 -14.94
N GLN A 117 -22.77 11.21 -14.50
CA GLN A 117 -21.38 10.73 -14.41
C GLN A 117 -21.26 9.61 -13.37
N PHE A 118 -21.88 9.78 -12.19
CA PHE A 118 -21.86 8.77 -11.14
C PHE A 118 -22.57 7.49 -11.59
N LYS A 119 -23.77 7.61 -12.18
CA LYS A 119 -24.53 6.47 -12.72
C LYS A 119 -23.73 5.72 -13.79
N THR A 120 -23.00 6.43 -14.63
CA THR A 120 -22.11 5.80 -15.62
C THR A 120 -20.96 5.07 -14.94
N PHE A 121 -20.25 5.74 -14.04
CA PHE A 121 -19.11 5.17 -13.32
C PHE A 121 -19.50 3.92 -12.52
N GLU A 122 -20.60 3.99 -11.77
CA GLU A 122 -21.17 2.86 -11.01
C GLU A 122 -21.53 1.72 -11.96
N ARG A 123 -22.27 1.99 -13.04
CA ARG A 123 -22.66 0.95 -14.01
C ARG A 123 -21.45 0.26 -14.62
N GLU A 124 -20.47 1.00 -15.15
CA GLU A 124 -19.30 0.41 -15.81
C GLU A 124 -18.45 -0.40 -14.81
N THR A 125 -18.28 0.12 -13.58
CA THR A 125 -17.55 -0.59 -12.52
C THR A 125 -18.26 -1.88 -12.12
N MET A 126 -19.56 -1.83 -11.86
CA MET A 126 -20.35 -2.99 -11.45
C MET A 126 -20.48 -4.01 -12.58
N HIS A 127 -20.62 -3.57 -13.83
CA HIS A 127 -20.66 -4.45 -15.00
C HIS A 127 -19.34 -5.21 -15.18
N HIS A 128 -18.20 -4.58 -14.87
CA HIS A 128 -16.89 -5.21 -14.94
C HIS A 128 -16.50 -6.03 -13.69
N SER A 129 -17.40 -6.23 -12.73
CA SER A 129 -17.14 -7.09 -11.55
C SER A 129 -17.07 -8.58 -11.88
N ILE A 130 -17.73 -9.04 -12.94
CA ILE A 130 -17.74 -10.45 -13.37
C ILE A 130 -16.35 -10.86 -13.88
N VAL A 131 -15.79 -11.95 -13.36
CA VAL A 131 -14.50 -12.50 -13.82
C VAL A 131 -14.69 -13.57 -14.89
N HIS A 132 -13.63 -13.85 -15.66
CA HIS A 132 -13.63 -14.95 -16.62
C HIS A 132 -13.74 -16.30 -15.88
N ALA A 133 -14.45 -17.28 -16.43
CA ALA A 133 -14.71 -18.57 -15.76
C ALA A 133 -13.42 -19.34 -15.39
N ASP A 134 -12.37 -19.23 -16.21
CA ASP A 134 -11.06 -19.81 -15.93
C ASP A 134 -10.42 -19.29 -14.63
N ALA A 135 -10.89 -18.15 -14.09
CA ALA A 135 -10.46 -17.66 -12.79
C ALA A 135 -10.76 -18.69 -11.70
N GLU A 136 -11.87 -19.42 -11.81
CA GLU A 136 -12.20 -20.45 -10.83
C GLU A 136 -11.13 -21.53 -10.73
N GLY A 137 -10.61 -22.00 -11.87
CA GLY A 137 -9.51 -22.97 -11.91
C GLY A 137 -8.24 -22.42 -11.25
N PHE A 138 -7.93 -21.14 -11.50
CA PHE A 138 -6.82 -20.44 -10.84
C PHE A 138 -7.01 -20.38 -9.32
N PHE A 139 -8.17 -19.96 -8.82
CA PHE A 139 -8.44 -19.89 -7.38
C PHE A 139 -8.47 -21.27 -6.71
N ARG A 140 -9.00 -22.30 -7.37
CA ARG A 140 -9.01 -23.70 -6.88
C ARG A 140 -7.60 -24.30 -6.79
N SER A 141 -6.60 -23.73 -7.46
CA SER A 141 -5.22 -24.23 -7.41
C SER A 141 -4.48 -23.88 -6.11
N PHE A 142 -4.97 -22.89 -5.35
CA PHE A 142 -4.39 -22.54 -4.06
C PHE A 142 -4.76 -23.57 -2.99
N ARG A 143 -3.87 -23.77 -2.03
CA ARG A 143 -4.20 -24.53 -0.83
C ARG A 143 -5.30 -23.81 -0.04
N TYR A 144 -6.17 -24.58 0.61
CA TYR A 144 -7.25 -24.04 1.46
C TYR A 144 -6.74 -23.18 2.63
N ASP A 145 -5.50 -23.41 3.08
CA ASP A 145 -4.83 -22.67 4.16
C ASP A 145 -3.86 -21.59 3.65
N ALA A 146 -3.88 -21.28 2.34
CA ALA A 146 -3.10 -20.18 1.80
C ALA A 146 -3.59 -18.84 2.37
N HIS A 147 -2.65 -17.95 2.69
CA HIS A 147 -3.00 -16.62 3.18
C HIS A 147 -3.80 -15.84 2.12
N PRO A 148 -4.96 -15.24 2.43
CA PRO A 148 -5.81 -14.56 1.44
C PRO A 148 -5.09 -13.49 0.61
N MET A 149 -4.18 -12.71 1.20
CA MET A 149 -3.34 -11.76 0.46
C MET A 149 -2.43 -12.39 -0.60
N ALA A 150 -1.92 -13.61 -0.39
CA ALA A 150 -1.14 -14.29 -1.42
C ALA A 150 -2.03 -14.59 -2.63
N ILE A 151 -3.24 -15.08 -2.38
CA ILE A 151 -4.25 -15.34 -3.42
C ILE A 151 -4.62 -14.04 -4.15
N LEU A 152 -4.98 -12.98 -3.42
CA LEU A 152 -5.39 -11.69 -4.01
C LEU A 152 -4.27 -11.05 -4.83
N THR A 153 -3.03 -11.06 -4.31
CA THR A 153 -1.84 -10.54 -5.03
C THR A 153 -1.65 -11.26 -6.36
N SER A 154 -1.71 -12.60 -6.33
CA SER A 154 -1.60 -13.41 -7.55
C SER A 154 -2.80 -13.19 -8.49
N ALA A 155 -4.00 -12.99 -7.94
CA ALA A 155 -5.22 -12.76 -8.72
C ALA A 155 -5.18 -11.46 -9.52
N PHE A 156 -4.65 -10.36 -8.94
CA PHE A 156 -4.43 -9.13 -9.71
C PHE A 156 -3.42 -9.34 -10.84
N ALA A 157 -2.29 -9.99 -10.59
CA ALA A 157 -1.32 -10.29 -11.65
C ALA A 157 -1.92 -11.18 -12.75
N TYR A 158 -2.75 -12.16 -12.36
CA TYR A 158 -3.48 -13.04 -13.27
C TYR A 158 -4.39 -12.28 -14.23
N LEU A 159 -5.05 -11.19 -13.81
CA LEU A 159 -5.89 -10.39 -14.71
C LEU A 159 -5.09 -9.83 -15.91
N GLY A 160 -3.79 -9.56 -15.74
CA GLY A 160 -2.92 -9.09 -16.82
C GLY A 160 -2.81 -10.07 -17.99
N SER A 161 -3.13 -11.37 -17.81
CA SER A 161 -3.12 -12.35 -18.91
C SER A 161 -4.38 -12.31 -19.78
N TYR A 162 -5.47 -11.69 -19.32
CA TYR A 162 -6.75 -11.66 -20.05
C TYR A 162 -6.93 -10.44 -20.93
N TYR A 163 -6.21 -9.37 -20.63
CA TYR A 163 -6.44 -8.05 -21.23
C TYR A 163 -5.25 -7.63 -22.06
N SER A 164 -5.09 -8.27 -23.23
CA SER A 164 -4.00 -7.97 -24.15
C SER A 164 -4.03 -6.52 -24.64
N GLU A 165 -5.19 -5.87 -24.66
CA GLU A 165 -5.34 -4.44 -24.95
C GLU A 165 -4.76 -3.52 -23.87
N ALA A 166 -4.47 -4.06 -22.69
CA ALA A 166 -3.86 -3.35 -21.57
C ALA A 166 -2.35 -3.62 -21.44
N ASN A 167 -1.78 -4.50 -22.26
CA ASN A 167 -0.39 -4.94 -22.14
C ASN A 167 0.56 -4.04 -22.97
N PRO A 168 1.44 -3.25 -22.33
CA PRO A 168 2.33 -2.33 -23.05
C PRO A 168 3.41 -3.03 -23.90
N SER A 169 3.77 -4.27 -23.59
CA SER A 169 4.65 -5.08 -24.45
C SER A 169 3.98 -5.53 -25.75
N LEU A 170 2.65 -5.63 -25.76
CA LEU A 170 1.87 -6.00 -26.96
C LEU A 170 1.36 -4.78 -27.73
N GLN A 171 0.93 -3.72 -27.03
CA GLN A 171 0.31 -2.53 -27.62
C GLN A 171 1.26 -1.34 -27.78
N GLY A 172 2.46 -1.43 -27.20
CA GLY A 172 3.47 -0.38 -27.23
C GLY A 172 3.54 0.46 -25.94
N GLN A 173 4.70 1.08 -25.72
CA GLN A 173 5.06 1.75 -24.46
C GLN A 173 4.21 2.99 -24.14
N THR A 174 3.57 3.59 -25.14
CA THR A 174 2.80 4.84 -24.98
C THR A 174 1.31 4.60 -24.73
N LEU A 175 0.92 3.35 -24.43
CA LEU A 175 -0.48 2.92 -24.29
C LEU A 175 -1.29 3.80 -23.32
N PHE A 176 -0.68 4.17 -22.19
CA PHE A 176 -1.33 4.94 -21.12
C PHE A 176 -0.80 6.37 -20.98
N THR A 177 0.18 6.79 -21.79
CA THR A 177 0.86 8.08 -21.61
C THR A 177 0.47 9.15 -22.64
N LYS A 178 -0.34 8.81 -23.66
CA LYS A 178 -0.69 9.76 -24.74
C LYS A 178 -1.72 10.81 -24.33
N GLY A 179 -2.59 10.50 -23.36
CA GLY A 179 -3.67 11.40 -22.95
C GLY A 179 -4.72 11.71 -24.03
N ASN A 180 -4.66 11.06 -25.19
CA ASN A 180 -5.66 11.22 -26.24
C ASN A 180 -6.92 10.38 -25.93
N PRO A 181 -8.07 10.65 -26.59
CA PRO A 181 -9.34 9.99 -26.26
C PRO A 181 -9.28 8.45 -26.27
N ALA A 182 -8.56 7.84 -27.21
CA ALA A 182 -8.43 6.38 -27.27
C ALA A 182 -7.59 5.80 -26.11
N SER A 183 -6.49 6.48 -25.77
CA SER A 183 -5.64 6.10 -24.64
C SER A 183 -6.38 6.25 -23.30
N LEU A 184 -7.13 7.35 -23.13
CA LEU A 184 -7.97 7.59 -21.96
C LEU A 184 -9.11 6.58 -21.85
N ALA A 185 -9.81 6.27 -22.94
CA ALA A 185 -10.87 5.26 -22.93
C ALA A 185 -10.33 3.87 -22.55
N ASN A 186 -9.14 3.50 -23.04
CA ASN A 186 -8.52 2.23 -22.64
C ASN A 186 -8.11 2.25 -21.17
N MET A 187 -7.56 3.37 -20.68
CA MET A 187 -7.21 3.57 -19.28
C MET A 187 -8.42 3.43 -18.36
N ASP A 188 -9.52 4.15 -18.65
CA ASP A 188 -10.76 4.11 -17.88
C ASP A 188 -11.36 2.70 -17.85
N LYS A 189 -11.33 1.98 -18.99
CA LYS A 189 -11.75 0.57 -19.05
C LYS A 189 -10.97 -0.31 -18.08
N GLN A 190 -9.64 -0.12 -17.95
CA GLN A 190 -8.84 -0.90 -17.00
C GLN A 190 -9.09 -0.48 -15.55
N ILE A 191 -9.36 0.80 -15.30
CA ILE A 191 -9.77 1.31 -13.99
C ILE A 191 -11.07 0.65 -13.54
N TYR A 192 -12.11 0.64 -14.40
CA TYR A 192 -13.39 -0.01 -14.09
C TYR A 192 -13.21 -1.50 -13.80
N ARG A 193 -12.37 -2.19 -14.57
CA ARG A 193 -12.06 -3.61 -14.34
C ARG A 193 -11.36 -3.86 -13.01
N LEU A 194 -10.35 -3.07 -12.67
CA LEU A 194 -9.58 -3.26 -11.45
C LEU A 194 -10.42 -2.98 -10.20
N ILE A 195 -11.22 -1.91 -10.21
CA ILE A 195 -12.15 -1.59 -9.11
C ILE A 195 -13.27 -2.62 -9.05
N GLY A 196 -13.94 -2.89 -10.17
CA GLY A 196 -15.07 -3.81 -10.22
C GLY A 196 -14.70 -5.23 -9.78
N LYS A 197 -13.52 -5.73 -10.19
CA LYS A 197 -13.08 -7.10 -9.87
C LYS A 197 -12.46 -7.23 -8.49
N ALA A 198 -12.02 -6.14 -7.85
CA ALA A 198 -11.35 -6.22 -6.56
C ALA A 198 -12.20 -6.97 -5.52
N THR A 199 -13.50 -6.68 -5.45
CA THR A 199 -14.44 -7.36 -4.54
C THR A 199 -14.68 -8.81 -4.94
N THR A 200 -14.85 -9.10 -6.23
CA THR A 200 -15.03 -10.48 -6.72
C THR A 200 -13.80 -11.34 -6.42
N LEU A 201 -12.60 -10.86 -6.71
CA LEU A 201 -11.35 -11.57 -6.43
C LEU A 201 -11.15 -11.78 -4.92
N ALA A 202 -11.49 -10.79 -4.10
CA ALA A 202 -11.44 -10.92 -2.65
C ALA A 202 -12.46 -11.95 -2.12
N ALA A 203 -13.69 -11.96 -2.64
CA ALA A 203 -14.72 -12.91 -2.24
C ALA A 203 -14.34 -14.35 -2.66
N MET A 204 -13.75 -14.51 -3.85
CA MET A 204 -13.19 -15.78 -4.28
C MET A 204 -12.06 -16.24 -3.35
N ALA A 205 -11.13 -15.35 -2.98
CA ALA A 205 -10.07 -15.68 -2.02
C ALA A 205 -10.62 -16.11 -0.65
N TYR A 206 -11.69 -15.45 -0.18
CA TYR A 206 -12.38 -15.83 1.06
C TYR A 206 -12.99 -17.24 0.95
N ARG A 207 -13.63 -17.56 -0.18
CA ARG A 207 -14.29 -18.84 -0.40
C ARG A 207 -13.35 -20.02 -0.60
N VAL A 208 -12.14 -19.80 -1.12
CA VAL A 208 -11.08 -20.83 -1.18
C VAL A 208 -10.84 -21.43 0.21
N ARG A 209 -10.73 -20.57 1.24
CA ARG A 209 -10.57 -21.00 2.63
C ARG A 209 -11.75 -21.84 3.14
N GLN A 210 -12.96 -21.50 2.70
CA GLN A 210 -14.18 -22.16 3.15
C GLN A 210 -14.51 -23.43 2.35
N GLY A 211 -13.79 -23.70 1.25
CA GLY A 211 -14.12 -24.77 0.32
C GLY A 211 -15.49 -24.57 -0.35
N ARG A 212 -15.92 -23.32 -0.55
CA ARG A 212 -17.22 -22.97 -1.15
C ARG A 212 -17.06 -22.66 -2.64
N GLU A 213 -18.09 -22.96 -3.43
CA GLU A 213 -18.19 -22.53 -4.83
C GLU A 213 -18.17 -21.01 -4.95
N PHE A 214 -17.69 -20.47 -6.07
CA PHE A 214 -17.66 -19.03 -6.30
C PHE A 214 -19.04 -18.51 -6.73
N VAL A 215 -19.38 -17.27 -6.34
CA VAL A 215 -20.67 -16.65 -6.67
C VAL A 215 -20.46 -15.51 -7.65
N THR A 216 -21.23 -15.54 -8.73
CA THR A 216 -21.31 -14.43 -9.69
C THR A 216 -21.86 -13.18 -8.98
N PRO A 217 -21.27 -11.99 -9.19
CA PRO A 217 -21.79 -10.75 -8.64
C PRO A 217 -23.28 -10.55 -8.96
N PRO A 218 -24.13 -10.26 -7.97
CA PRO A 218 -25.55 -10.02 -8.18
C PRO A 218 -25.80 -8.67 -8.87
N THR A 219 -26.95 -8.55 -9.54
CA THR A 219 -27.45 -7.27 -10.04
C THR A 219 -28.26 -6.55 -8.97
N GLY A 220 -28.25 -5.21 -8.98
CA GLY A 220 -29.11 -4.39 -8.12
C GLY A 220 -28.67 -4.23 -6.66
N LEU A 221 -27.49 -4.76 -6.28
CA LEU A 221 -26.86 -4.45 -5.00
C LEU A 221 -25.78 -3.38 -5.16
N SER A 222 -25.47 -2.66 -4.07
CA SER A 222 -24.34 -1.73 -4.03
C SER A 222 -23.00 -2.47 -4.17
N TYR A 223 -21.90 -1.72 -4.28
CA TYR A 223 -20.55 -2.28 -4.37
C TYR A 223 -20.21 -3.19 -3.17
N THR A 224 -20.46 -2.75 -1.95
CA THR A 224 -20.18 -3.53 -0.73
C THR A 224 -21.27 -4.57 -0.45
N GLY A 225 -22.52 -4.30 -0.83
CA GLY A 225 -23.60 -5.29 -0.76
C GLY A 225 -23.34 -6.49 -1.68
N SER A 226 -22.89 -6.23 -2.92
CA SER A 226 -22.44 -7.25 -3.86
C SER A 226 -21.27 -8.06 -3.31
N PHE A 227 -20.31 -7.41 -2.64
CA PHE A 227 -19.16 -8.10 -2.03
C PHE A 227 -19.59 -9.04 -0.88
N LEU A 228 -20.42 -8.56 0.05
CA LEU A 228 -20.97 -9.38 1.14
C LEU A 228 -21.83 -10.54 0.59
N TYR A 229 -22.64 -10.29 -0.44
CA TYR A 229 -23.41 -11.32 -1.11
C TYR A 229 -22.51 -12.43 -1.67
N GLN A 230 -21.46 -12.04 -2.39
CA GLN A 230 -20.51 -12.99 -2.98
C GLN A 230 -19.73 -13.79 -1.93
N MET A 231 -19.56 -13.29 -0.70
CA MET A 231 -18.92 -14.07 0.37
C MET A 231 -19.89 -15.06 1.00
N ASP A 232 -21.11 -14.63 1.31
CA ASP A 232 -21.97 -15.32 2.28
C ASP A 232 -23.17 -16.08 1.69
N HIS A 233 -23.57 -15.78 0.46
CA HIS A 233 -24.71 -16.46 -0.18
C HIS A 233 -24.43 -17.95 -0.41
N LEU A 234 -25.29 -18.83 0.12
CA LEU A 234 -25.20 -20.30 0.02
C LEU A 234 -26.32 -20.92 -0.84
N GLY A 235 -27.06 -20.10 -1.60
CA GLY A 235 -28.20 -20.55 -2.40
C GLY A 235 -29.56 -20.32 -1.73
N GLN A 236 -29.63 -19.55 -0.64
CA GLN A 236 -30.90 -19.16 -0.03
C GLN A 236 -31.71 -18.25 -0.97
N GLN A 237 -33.03 -18.44 -1.03
CA GLN A 237 -33.90 -17.53 -1.77
C GLN A 237 -33.91 -16.14 -1.13
N ASP A 238 -33.94 -15.10 -1.96
CA ASP A 238 -34.04 -13.68 -1.56
C ASP A 238 -32.98 -13.22 -0.53
N TYR A 239 -31.80 -13.84 -0.53
CA TYR A 239 -30.70 -13.45 0.34
C TYR A 239 -30.29 -12.00 0.10
N LYS A 240 -30.25 -11.20 1.17
CA LYS A 240 -29.72 -9.83 1.16
C LYS A 240 -28.79 -9.64 2.35
N PRO A 241 -27.61 -9.02 2.16
CA PRO A 241 -26.77 -8.59 3.27
C PRO A 241 -27.51 -7.64 4.22
N SER A 242 -27.06 -7.59 5.47
CA SER A 242 -27.57 -6.61 6.43
C SER A 242 -27.24 -5.18 5.95
N PRO A 243 -28.24 -4.28 5.85
CA PRO A 243 -28.02 -2.89 5.43
C PRO A 243 -27.01 -2.14 6.32
N VAL A 244 -26.98 -2.47 7.62
CA VAL A 244 -26.04 -1.88 8.58
C VAL A 244 -24.61 -2.30 8.27
N LEU A 245 -24.40 -3.60 8.03
CA LEU A 245 -23.07 -4.13 7.71
C LEU A 245 -22.60 -3.67 6.33
N GLU A 246 -23.51 -3.58 5.37
CA GLU A 246 -23.24 -3.02 4.04
C GLU A 246 -22.77 -1.57 4.12
N LYS A 247 -23.47 -0.72 4.88
CA LYS A 247 -23.08 0.68 5.05
C LYS A 247 -21.79 0.83 5.85
N ALA A 248 -21.60 0.04 6.89
CA ALA A 248 -20.36 0.04 7.66
C ALA A 248 -19.15 -0.30 6.77
N LEU A 249 -19.29 -1.32 5.91
CA LEU A 249 -18.23 -1.71 4.99
C LEU A 249 -17.95 -0.65 3.93
N ASP A 250 -18.99 0.03 3.42
CA ASP A 250 -18.87 1.15 2.47
C ASP A 250 -18.06 2.31 3.06
N VAL A 251 -18.36 2.69 4.31
CA VAL A 251 -17.60 3.72 5.03
C VAL A 251 -16.16 3.27 5.29
N LEU A 252 -15.95 2.02 5.73
CA LEU A 252 -14.59 1.51 5.93
C LEU A 252 -13.79 1.49 4.63
N PHE A 253 -14.41 1.13 3.50
CA PHE A 253 -13.78 1.16 2.20
C PHE A 253 -13.43 2.58 1.76
N LEU A 254 -14.33 3.55 1.97
CA LEU A 254 -14.06 4.96 1.74
C LEU A 254 -12.84 5.44 2.55
N LEU A 255 -12.77 5.12 3.84
CA LEU A 255 -11.70 5.57 4.75
C LEU A 255 -10.32 4.97 4.44
N HIS A 256 -10.28 3.86 3.70
CA HIS A 256 -9.05 3.21 3.26
C HIS A 256 -8.75 3.43 1.77
N ALA A 257 -9.62 4.15 1.04
CA ALA A 257 -9.53 4.31 -0.41
C ALA A 257 -8.18 4.87 -0.89
N ASP A 258 -7.65 5.88 -0.17
CA ASP A 258 -6.31 6.40 -0.40
C ASP A 258 -5.66 6.88 0.90
N HIS A 259 -4.33 7.03 0.89
CA HIS A 259 -3.57 7.60 2.00
C HIS A 259 -2.20 8.15 1.54
N GLU A 260 -2.20 8.96 0.47
CA GLU A 260 -1.01 9.63 -0.09
C GLU A 260 0.08 8.60 -0.50
N LEU A 261 1.34 9.01 -0.69
CA LEU A 261 2.47 8.14 -1.01
C LEU A 261 2.98 7.34 0.19
N ASN A 262 2.14 6.44 0.71
CA ASN A 262 2.58 5.35 1.57
C ASN A 262 3.32 4.26 0.78
N ALA A 263 3.97 3.32 1.49
CA ALA A 263 4.85 2.31 0.91
C ALA A 263 4.25 1.51 -0.27
N SER A 264 2.96 1.13 -0.19
CA SER A 264 2.30 0.41 -1.28
C SER A 264 2.01 1.31 -2.48
N CYS A 265 1.57 2.54 -2.26
CA CYS A 265 1.36 3.51 -3.33
C CYS A 265 2.69 3.85 -4.04
N THR A 266 3.77 4.10 -3.28
CA THR A 266 5.11 4.29 -3.83
C THR A 266 5.57 3.07 -4.63
N THR A 267 5.21 1.85 -4.21
CA THR A 267 5.54 0.61 -4.93
C THR A 267 4.76 0.49 -6.24
N VAL A 268 3.47 0.85 -6.26
CA VAL A 268 2.66 0.93 -7.48
C VAL A 268 3.29 1.92 -8.45
N LEU A 269 3.70 3.10 -7.99
CA LEU A 269 4.34 4.10 -8.84
C LEU A 269 5.74 3.70 -9.30
N GLN A 270 6.56 3.11 -8.43
CA GLN A 270 7.88 2.59 -8.79
C GLN A 270 7.77 1.55 -9.90
N THR A 271 6.83 0.61 -9.77
CA THR A 271 6.56 -0.42 -10.78
C THR A 271 5.96 0.21 -12.04
N GLY A 272 4.96 1.07 -11.89
CA GLY A 272 4.32 1.79 -12.99
C GLY A 272 5.26 2.69 -13.78
N SER A 273 6.34 3.21 -13.17
CA SER A 273 7.32 4.07 -13.83
C SER A 273 8.09 3.37 -14.95
N SER A 274 8.10 2.03 -14.96
CA SER A 274 8.61 1.22 -16.07
C SER A 274 7.59 1.01 -17.19
N LEU A 275 6.42 1.67 -17.11
CA LEU A 275 5.31 1.54 -18.05
C LEU A 275 4.75 0.12 -18.15
N VAL A 276 4.68 -0.59 -17.02
CA VAL A 276 4.00 -1.88 -16.94
C VAL A 276 2.48 -1.70 -17.00
N ASP A 277 1.75 -2.77 -17.31
CA ASP A 277 0.29 -2.79 -17.24
C ASP A 277 -0.22 -2.50 -15.79
N PRO A 278 -1.41 -1.90 -15.64
CA PRO A 278 -1.91 -1.55 -14.30
C PRO A 278 -2.19 -2.77 -13.41
N TYR A 279 -2.42 -3.97 -13.97
CA TYR A 279 -2.66 -5.17 -13.17
C TYR A 279 -1.41 -5.62 -12.41
N SER A 280 -0.27 -5.65 -13.11
CA SER A 280 1.05 -5.89 -12.51
C SER A 280 1.41 -4.83 -11.47
N ALA A 281 1.11 -3.56 -11.73
CA ALA A 281 1.36 -2.47 -10.79
C ALA A 281 0.53 -2.62 -9.50
N ILE A 282 -0.76 -2.94 -9.61
CA ILE A 282 -1.65 -3.19 -8.47
C ILE A 282 -1.22 -4.44 -7.69
N ALA A 283 -0.81 -5.51 -8.37
CA ALA A 283 -0.25 -6.70 -7.70
C ALA A 283 0.99 -6.35 -6.85
N ALA A 284 1.88 -5.50 -7.36
CA ALA A 284 3.03 -5.01 -6.59
C ALA A 284 2.58 -4.16 -5.36
N GLY A 285 1.53 -3.37 -5.52
CA GLY A 285 0.86 -2.65 -4.41
C GLY A 285 0.34 -3.60 -3.33
N CYS A 286 -0.36 -4.68 -3.72
CA CYS A 286 -0.84 -5.71 -2.80
C CYS A 286 0.32 -6.40 -2.06
N ALA A 287 1.40 -6.75 -2.76
CA ALA A 287 2.57 -7.37 -2.14
C ALA A 287 3.24 -6.45 -1.11
N SER A 288 3.33 -5.15 -1.42
CA SER A 288 3.86 -4.14 -0.50
C SER A 288 2.94 -3.90 0.72
N LEU A 289 1.62 -3.88 0.49
CA LEU A 289 0.62 -3.75 1.56
C LEU A 289 0.58 -4.97 2.49
N TYR A 290 0.78 -6.18 1.95
CA TYR A 290 0.78 -7.42 2.74
C TYR A 290 1.89 -7.46 3.81
N GLY A 291 2.96 -6.67 3.64
CA GLY A 291 4.05 -6.59 4.62
C GLY A 291 3.57 -6.21 6.03
N PRO A 292 4.05 -6.87 7.10
CA PRO A 292 3.62 -6.59 8.48
C PRO A 292 3.86 -5.15 8.96
N LEU A 293 4.80 -4.43 8.33
CA LEU A 293 5.10 -3.02 8.63
C LEU A 293 4.20 -2.03 7.88
N HIS A 294 3.22 -2.53 7.11
CA HIS A 294 2.27 -1.70 6.37
C HIS A 294 0.82 -2.16 6.66
N GLY A 295 0.19 -2.93 5.78
CA GLY A 295 -1.23 -3.29 5.88
C GLY A 295 -1.59 -4.39 6.89
N GLY A 296 -0.61 -4.97 7.58
CA GLY A 296 -0.84 -5.92 8.67
C GLY A 296 -1.16 -5.28 10.03
N ALA A 297 -1.26 -3.95 10.11
CA ALA A 297 -1.43 -3.22 11.36
C ALA A 297 -2.78 -3.52 12.05
N ASN A 298 -3.88 -3.60 11.30
CA ASN A 298 -5.21 -3.91 11.85
C ASN A 298 -5.29 -5.35 12.43
N GLU A 299 -4.68 -6.33 11.77
CA GLU A 299 -4.49 -7.68 12.33
C GLU A 299 -3.65 -7.63 13.62
N ALA A 300 -2.56 -6.86 13.62
CA ALA A 300 -1.69 -6.72 14.78
C ALA A 300 -2.40 -6.06 15.98
N VAL A 301 -3.36 -5.17 15.76
CA VAL A 301 -4.23 -4.62 16.83
C VAL A 301 -5.02 -5.74 17.50
N ILE A 302 -5.71 -6.56 16.72
CA ILE A 302 -6.53 -7.61 17.32
C ILE A 302 -5.67 -8.67 18.02
N ARG A 303 -4.54 -9.07 17.43
CA ARG A 303 -3.59 -9.98 18.10
C ARG A 303 -3.05 -9.39 19.39
N MET A 304 -2.79 -8.09 19.42
CA MET A 304 -2.39 -7.39 20.64
C MET A 304 -3.50 -7.47 21.69
N LEU A 305 -4.74 -7.11 21.35
CA LEU A 305 -5.88 -7.16 22.27
C LEU A 305 -6.12 -8.58 22.82
N ILE A 306 -6.05 -9.60 21.97
CA ILE A 306 -6.12 -11.01 22.39
C ILE A 306 -5.00 -11.33 23.40
N SER A 307 -3.78 -10.83 23.16
CA SER A 307 -2.65 -11.07 24.07
C SER A 307 -2.75 -10.33 25.41
N VAL A 308 -3.50 -9.23 25.46
CA VAL A 308 -3.83 -8.53 26.71
C VAL A 308 -4.90 -9.30 27.48
N GLY A 309 -5.88 -9.88 26.77
CA GLY A 309 -6.95 -10.67 27.35
C GLY A 309 -8.05 -9.78 27.92
N SER A 310 -7.93 -9.36 29.18
CA SER A 310 -8.95 -8.59 29.91
C SER A 310 -8.54 -7.14 30.21
N PRO A 311 -9.49 -6.25 30.53
CA PRO A 311 -9.20 -4.88 30.97
C PRO A 311 -8.22 -4.80 32.14
N ASP A 312 -8.27 -5.75 33.07
CA ASP A 312 -7.41 -5.77 34.27
C ASP A 312 -5.91 -5.89 33.95
N ASN A 313 -5.56 -6.43 32.77
CA ASN A 313 -4.18 -6.59 32.33
C ASN A 313 -3.63 -5.36 31.61
N VAL A 314 -4.47 -4.37 31.28
CA VAL A 314 -4.08 -3.16 30.55
C VAL A 314 -2.96 -2.38 31.24
N PRO A 315 -2.99 -2.13 32.57
CA PRO A 315 -1.91 -1.39 33.25
C PRO A 315 -0.54 -2.07 33.07
N ALA A 316 -0.47 -3.40 33.21
CA ALA A 316 0.76 -4.16 33.04
C ALA A 316 1.26 -4.12 31.59
N PHE A 317 0.34 -4.19 30.61
CA PHE A 317 0.68 -4.09 29.20
C PHE A 317 1.24 -2.71 28.85
N ILE A 318 0.62 -1.64 29.34
CA ILE A 318 1.08 -0.25 29.15
C ILE A 318 2.52 -0.08 29.68
N GLU A 319 2.84 -0.60 30.86
CA GLU A 319 4.21 -0.58 31.38
C GLU A 319 5.21 -1.37 30.50
N ALA A 320 4.81 -2.53 29.98
CA ALA A 320 5.65 -3.31 29.07
C ALA A 320 5.93 -2.57 27.75
N VAL A 321 4.95 -1.81 27.23
CA VAL A 321 5.14 -0.94 26.06
C VAL A 321 6.15 0.18 26.36
N LYS A 322 6.06 0.83 27.53
CA LYS A 322 7.04 1.86 27.95
C LYS A 322 8.47 1.31 28.03
N ARG A 323 8.62 0.05 28.46
CA ARG A 323 9.89 -0.68 28.50
C ARG A 323 10.36 -1.22 27.13
N ARG A 324 9.56 -1.04 26.07
CA ARG A 324 9.81 -1.54 24.70
C ARG A 324 9.86 -3.07 24.59
N GLU A 325 9.23 -3.78 25.52
CA GLU A 325 9.07 -5.24 25.47
C GLU A 325 7.90 -5.66 24.58
N LYS A 326 6.94 -4.75 24.40
CA LYS A 326 5.72 -4.90 23.59
C LYS A 326 5.52 -3.65 22.71
N VAL A 327 4.74 -3.80 21.64
CA VAL A 327 4.34 -2.71 20.73
C VAL A 327 2.86 -2.42 20.94
N LEU A 328 2.51 -1.14 21.04
CA LEU A 328 1.12 -0.69 21.05
C LEU A 328 0.63 -0.50 19.60
N SER A 329 0.14 -1.58 19.00
CA SER A 329 -0.40 -1.58 17.63
C SER A 329 -1.68 -0.74 17.53
N GLY A 330 -1.87 -0.04 16.40
CA GLY A 330 -3.03 0.83 16.18
C GLY A 330 -2.95 2.20 16.85
N PHE A 331 -1.78 2.58 17.40
CA PHE A 331 -1.55 3.89 18.00
C PHE A 331 -0.39 4.62 17.33
N GLY A 332 -0.55 5.94 17.20
CA GLY A 332 0.38 6.80 16.48
C GLY A 332 0.22 6.67 14.97
N HIS A 333 0.79 7.65 14.28
CA HIS A 333 0.74 7.70 12.83
C HIS A 333 1.98 8.44 12.29
N ARG A 334 2.51 8.03 11.14
CA ARG A 334 3.71 8.65 10.52
C ARG A 334 3.46 10.13 10.15
N VAL A 335 2.23 10.41 9.71
CA VAL A 335 1.74 11.73 9.28
C VAL A 335 0.93 12.46 10.37
N TYR A 336 -0.19 11.90 10.86
CA TYR A 336 -0.99 12.49 11.94
C TYR A 336 -0.24 12.56 13.28
N LYS A 337 -0.15 13.76 13.84
CA LYS A 337 0.39 14.06 15.17
C LYS A 337 -0.72 14.46 16.15
N THR A 338 -1.97 14.54 15.72
CA THR A 338 -3.16 14.80 16.54
C THR A 338 -4.15 13.63 16.44
N SER A 339 -5.33 13.73 17.08
CA SER A 339 -6.38 12.71 16.98
C SER A 339 -6.79 12.48 15.52
N ASP A 340 -6.84 11.22 15.08
CA ASP A 340 -7.21 10.88 13.71
C ASP A 340 -8.67 11.29 13.45
N PRO A 341 -8.94 12.23 12.52
CA PRO A 341 -10.28 12.75 12.24
C PRO A 341 -11.29 11.65 11.87
N ARG A 342 -10.81 10.55 11.29
CA ARG A 342 -11.63 9.40 10.90
C ARG A 342 -12.22 8.68 12.10
N SER A 343 -11.60 8.80 13.29
CA SER A 343 -11.97 8.05 14.49
C SER A 343 -13.38 8.36 15.00
N PHE A 344 -13.86 9.60 14.84
CA PHE A 344 -15.20 9.97 15.30
C PHE A 344 -16.29 9.27 14.48
N VAL A 345 -16.18 9.31 13.16
CA VAL A 345 -17.14 8.65 12.25
C VAL A 345 -17.08 7.14 12.44
N ILE A 346 -15.87 6.58 12.53
CA ILE A 346 -15.66 5.15 12.73
C ILE A 346 -16.28 4.65 14.04
N ARG A 347 -16.22 5.44 15.12
CA ARG A 347 -16.81 5.04 16.40
C ARG A 347 -18.32 4.91 16.31
N LYS A 348 -18.98 5.87 15.65
CA LYS A 348 -20.43 5.79 15.40
C LYS A 348 -20.79 4.53 14.60
N ILE A 349 -20.01 4.23 13.55
CA ILE A 349 -20.21 3.01 12.74
C ILE A 349 -19.98 1.75 13.58
N ALA A 350 -18.98 1.75 14.47
CA ALA A 350 -18.73 0.63 15.37
C ALA A 350 -19.93 0.38 16.29
N ASP A 351 -20.50 1.43 16.89
CA ASP A 351 -21.69 1.31 17.74
C ASP A 351 -22.90 0.72 16.97
N GLU A 352 -23.12 1.18 15.73
CA GLU A 352 -24.18 0.64 14.85
C GLU A 352 -23.95 -0.84 14.50
N VAL A 353 -22.71 -1.24 14.24
CA VAL A 353 -22.36 -2.64 13.97
C VAL A 353 -22.52 -3.52 15.21
N PHE A 354 -22.06 -3.07 16.38
CA PHE A 354 -22.20 -3.83 17.63
C PHE A 354 -23.66 -3.99 18.05
N ALA A 355 -24.52 -3.03 17.72
CA ALA A 355 -25.96 -3.15 17.97
C ALA A 355 -26.60 -4.32 17.21
N VAL A 356 -26.08 -4.68 16.03
CA VAL A 356 -26.62 -5.79 15.21
C VAL A 356 -25.84 -7.10 15.34
N THR A 357 -24.55 -7.05 15.64
CA THR A 357 -23.67 -8.23 15.76
C THR A 357 -23.53 -8.74 17.20
N GLY A 358 -23.86 -7.91 18.19
CA GLY A 358 -23.50 -8.12 19.58
C GLY A 358 -22.14 -7.50 19.92
N LYS A 359 -21.86 -7.38 21.22
CA LYS A 359 -20.62 -6.78 21.71
C LYS A 359 -19.45 -7.75 21.56
N ASP A 360 -18.36 -7.32 20.93
CA ASP A 360 -17.12 -8.10 20.88
C ASP A 360 -16.50 -8.21 22.28
N GLU A 361 -16.04 -9.40 22.66
CA GLU A 361 -15.40 -9.67 23.95
C GLU A 361 -14.14 -8.81 24.18
N LEU A 362 -13.45 -8.42 23.11
CA LEU A 362 -12.27 -7.57 23.16
C LEU A 362 -12.61 -6.08 23.29
N LEU A 363 -13.88 -5.69 23.13
CA LEU A 363 -14.26 -4.27 23.14
C LEU A 363 -13.95 -3.61 24.49
N ASP A 364 -14.21 -4.32 25.60
CA ASP A 364 -13.91 -3.79 26.93
C ASP A 364 -12.40 -3.60 27.14
N THR A 365 -11.60 -4.59 26.71
CA THR A 365 -10.13 -4.50 26.75
C THR A 365 -9.63 -3.38 25.84
N ALA A 366 -10.22 -3.21 24.67
CA ALA A 366 -9.88 -2.14 23.73
C ALA A 366 -10.20 -0.76 24.31
N MET A 367 -11.37 -0.58 24.91
CA MET A 367 -11.78 0.67 25.56
C MET A 367 -10.89 1.00 26.76
N ALA A 368 -10.58 0.02 27.60
CA ALA A 368 -9.67 0.21 28.72
C ALA A 368 -8.26 0.59 28.26
N LEU A 369 -7.75 -0.06 27.20
CA LEU A 369 -6.46 0.25 26.60
C LEU A 369 -6.42 1.65 25.98
N HIS A 370 -7.47 2.01 25.26
CA HIS A 370 -7.68 3.34 24.69
C HIS A 370 -7.63 4.42 25.77
N ASP A 371 -8.42 4.26 26.82
CA ASP A 371 -8.52 5.25 27.89
C ASP A 371 -7.23 5.35 28.72
N ALA A 372 -6.56 4.23 28.96
CA ALA A 372 -5.27 4.21 29.63
C ALA A 372 -4.20 4.94 28.81
N ALA A 373 -4.11 4.66 27.51
CA ALA A 373 -3.14 5.29 26.63
C ALA A 373 -3.36 6.81 26.50
N LEU A 374 -4.60 7.27 26.40
CA LEU A 374 -4.91 8.71 26.29
C LEU A 374 -4.66 9.50 27.57
N LYS A 375 -4.69 8.85 28.74
CA LYS A 375 -4.42 9.48 30.04
C LYS A 375 -2.96 9.42 30.48
N ASP A 376 -2.14 8.63 29.79
CA ASP A 376 -0.76 8.37 30.19
C ASP A 376 0.24 9.33 29.53
N ASP A 377 0.98 10.06 30.37
CA ASP A 377 1.98 11.06 29.99
C ASP A 377 2.99 10.57 28.94
N PHE A 378 3.37 9.29 28.96
CA PHE A 378 4.33 8.74 28.01
C PHE A 378 3.79 8.79 26.58
N PHE A 379 2.51 8.46 26.39
CA PHE A 379 1.85 8.39 25.09
C PHE A 379 1.39 9.77 24.64
N VAL A 380 0.86 10.59 25.56
CA VAL A 380 0.46 11.98 25.29
C VAL A 380 1.66 12.80 24.78
N LYS A 381 2.80 12.76 25.47
CA LYS A 381 4.03 13.48 25.04
C LYS A 381 4.56 13.00 23.69
N ARG A 382 4.29 11.75 23.31
CA ARG A 382 4.67 11.15 22.03
C ARG A 382 3.60 11.27 20.95
N ARG A 383 2.45 11.85 21.29
CA ARG A 383 1.30 12.02 20.40
C ARG A 383 0.82 10.69 19.79
N LEU A 384 0.81 9.64 20.61
CA LEU A 384 0.37 8.30 20.20
C LEU A 384 -1.14 8.16 20.45
N ALA A 385 -1.95 8.64 19.51
CA ALA A 385 -3.41 8.47 19.52
C ALA A 385 -3.83 7.22 18.72
N PRO A 386 -4.98 6.59 19.05
CA PRO A 386 -5.54 5.53 18.22
C PRO A 386 -5.76 6.01 16.77
N ASN A 387 -5.45 5.15 15.82
CA ASN A 387 -5.65 5.43 14.39
C ASN A 387 -6.81 4.59 13.81
N VAL A 388 -7.11 4.79 12.53
CA VAL A 388 -8.15 4.05 11.79
C VAL A 388 -8.08 2.52 11.97
N ASP A 389 -6.86 1.94 12.07
CA ASP A 389 -6.65 0.50 12.16
C ASP A 389 -7.12 -0.08 13.50
N PHE A 390 -7.09 0.72 14.57
CA PHE A 390 -7.52 0.30 15.90
C PHE A 390 -9.01 -0.10 15.91
N TRP A 391 -9.84 0.77 15.34
CA TRP A 391 -11.28 0.58 15.32
C TRP A 391 -11.74 -0.29 14.15
N SER A 392 -11.13 -0.16 12.97
CA SER A 392 -11.50 -0.98 11.80
C SER A 392 -11.31 -2.47 12.09
N GLY A 393 -10.25 -2.85 12.83
CA GLY A 393 -10.04 -4.23 13.26
C GLY A 393 -11.17 -4.76 14.14
N LEU A 394 -11.69 -3.96 15.07
CA LEU A 394 -12.80 -4.35 15.94
C LEU A 394 -14.10 -4.51 15.15
N ILE A 395 -14.38 -3.59 14.22
CA ILE A 395 -15.57 -3.65 13.36
C ILE A 395 -15.50 -4.90 12.47
N TYR A 396 -14.37 -5.15 11.80
CA TYR A 396 -14.22 -6.33 10.95
C TYR A 396 -14.35 -7.63 11.73
N ARG A 397 -13.82 -7.68 12.96
CA ARG A 397 -13.97 -8.85 13.83
C ARG A 397 -15.43 -9.08 14.21
N ALA A 398 -16.15 -8.04 14.61
CA ALA A 398 -17.57 -8.14 14.94
C ALA A 398 -18.44 -8.55 13.73
N MET A 399 -18.05 -8.14 12.52
CA MET A 399 -18.65 -8.62 11.27
C MET A 399 -18.34 -10.09 10.95
N GLY A 400 -17.46 -10.76 11.72
CA GLY A 400 -17.11 -12.16 11.53
C GLY A 400 -15.96 -12.42 10.54
N PHE A 401 -15.24 -11.37 10.11
CA PHE A 401 -14.06 -11.58 9.27
C PHE A 401 -12.91 -12.21 10.06
N PRO A 402 -12.22 -13.21 9.49
CA PRO A 402 -11.02 -13.76 10.12
C PRO A 402 -9.84 -12.80 9.97
N LEU A 403 -8.93 -12.81 10.95
CA LEU A 403 -7.87 -11.81 11.07
C LEU A 403 -6.94 -11.72 9.86
N ASP A 404 -6.62 -12.87 9.24
CA ASP A 404 -5.77 -12.94 8.06
C ASP A 404 -6.46 -12.44 6.77
N PHE A 405 -7.76 -12.12 6.83
CA PHE A 405 -8.49 -11.47 5.76
C PHE A 405 -8.53 -9.94 5.90
N PHE A 406 -8.11 -9.38 7.05
CA PHE A 406 -8.13 -7.92 7.26
C PHE A 406 -7.25 -7.15 6.26
N PRO A 407 -6.04 -7.64 5.89
CA PRO A 407 -5.26 -6.96 4.86
C PRO A 407 -5.93 -6.99 3.48
N VAL A 408 -6.80 -7.98 3.18
CA VAL A 408 -7.60 -8.00 1.94
C VAL A 408 -8.67 -6.90 1.98
N LEU A 409 -9.35 -6.74 3.11
CA LEU A 409 -10.33 -5.66 3.32
C LEU A 409 -9.70 -4.26 3.25
N PHE A 410 -8.39 -4.17 3.50
CA PHE A 410 -7.61 -2.97 3.25
C PHE A 410 -7.21 -2.84 1.75
N ALA A 411 -6.73 -3.92 1.14
CA ALA A 411 -6.26 -3.90 -0.25
C ALA A 411 -7.37 -3.51 -1.24
N VAL A 412 -8.57 -4.09 -1.11
CA VAL A 412 -9.71 -3.87 -2.01
C VAL A 412 -10.02 -2.39 -2.22
N PRO A 413 -10.33 -1.60 -1.18
CA PRO A 413 -10.59 -0.17 -1.36
C PRO A 413 -9.34 0.61 -1.79
N ARG A 414 -8.15 0.19 -1.36
CA ARG A 414 -6.90 0.89 -1.66
C ARG A 414 -6.51 0.83 -3.14
N VAL A 415 -7.06 -0.11 -3.92
CA VAL A 415 -6.92 -0.15 -5.38
C VAL A 415 -7.29 1.18 -6.01
N VAL A 416 -8.30 1.87 -5.49
CA VAL A 416 -8.75 3.19 -5.97
C VAL A 416 -7.64 4.22 -5.88
N GLY A 417 -7.04 4.40 -4.70
CA GLY A 417 -5.94 5.35 -4.49
C GLY A 417 -4.71 5.01 -5.34
N TRP A 418 -4.35 3.73 -5.43
CA TRP A 418 -3.27 3.28 -6.30
C TRP A 418 -3.52 3.62 -7.77
N LEU A 419 -4.75 3.43 -8.27
CA LEU A 419 -5.13 3.78 -9.64
C LEU A 419 -5.15 5.29 -9.88
N ALA A 420 -5.63 6.07 -8.93
CA ALA A 420 -5.60 7.53 -9.00
C ALA A 420 -4.16 8.04 -9.14
N HIS A 421 -3.26 7.59 -8.27
CA HIS A 421 -1.85 7.97 -8.31
C HIS A 421 -1.16 7.47 -9.58
N TRP A 422 -1.43 6.24 -10.00
CA TRP A 422 -0.91 5.69 -11.25
C TRP A 422 -1.38 6.50 -12.47
N ARG A 423 -2.68 6.82 -12.55
CA ARG A 423 -3.26 7.65 -13.62
C ARG A 423 -2.61 9.03 -13.66
N GLN A 424 -2.44 9.67 -12.51
CA GLN A 424 -1.78 10.97 -12.41
C GLN A 424 -0.33 10.91 -12.93
N MET A 425 0.42 9.87 -12.57
CA MET A 425 1.79 9.67 -13.09
C MET A 425 1.80 9.44 -14.60
N MET A 426 0.89 8.60 -15.12
CA MET A 426 0.82 8.30 -16.55
C MET A 426 0.50 9.53 -17.41
N LEU A 427 -0.32 10.45 -16.90
CA LEU A 427 -0.75 11.67 -17.57
C LEU A 427 0.07 12.91 -17.20
N GLN A 428 1.18 12.74 -16.48
CA GLN A 428 1.98 13.88 -16.02
C GLN A 428 2.60 14.65 -17.19
N GLU A 429 2.71 15.97 -17.03
CA GLU A 429 3.38 16.83 -17.99
C GLU A 429 4.86 16.43 -18.15
N GLY A 430 5.33 16.41 -19.40
CA GLY A 430 6.69 15.96 -19.73
C GLY A 430 6.90 14.44 -19.75
N GLY A 431 5.83 13.66 -19.54
CA GLY A 431 5.81 12.21 -19.65
C GLY A 431 6.43 11.46 -18.46
N VAL A 432 6.19 10.16 -18.39
CA VAL A 432 6.68 9.29 -17.30
C VAL A 432 8.20 9.15 -17.35
N LYS A 433 8.86 9.39 -16.21
CA LYS A 433 10.28 9.07 -16.01
C LYS A 433 10.42 7.83 -15.15
N ILE A 434 11.23 6.88 -15.60
CA ILE A 434 11.52 5.67 -14.81
C ILE A 434 12.20 6.04 -13.48
N TRP A 435 11.66 5.51 -12.39
CA TRP A 435 12.25 5.68 -11.07
C TRP A 435 13.44 4.73 -10.92
N ARG A 436 14.65 5.30 -10.91
CA ARG A 436 15.91 4.54 -10.85
C ARG A 436 16.86 5.14 -9.81
N PRO A 437 16.63 4.86 -8.50
CA PRO A 437 17.45 5.43 -7.43
C PRO A 437 18.91 4.97 -7.51
N ARG A 438 19.80 5.74 -6.87
CA ARG A 438 21.22 5.40 -6.71
C ARG A 438 21.46 4.76 -5.35
N GLN A 439 22.63 4.12 -5.21
CA GLN A 439 23.13 3.59 -3.95
C GLN A 439 24.45 4.25 -3.57
N VAL A 440 24.84 4.13 -2.30
CA VAL A 440 26.22 4.37 -1.84
C VAL A 440 26.89 3.00 -1.74
N TYR A 441 27.82 2.72 -2.64
CA TYR A 441 28.52 1.44 -2.66
C TYR A 441 29.62 1.42 -1.60
N VAL A 442 29.53 0.47 -0.67
CA VAL A 442 30.50 0.28 0.43
C VAL A 442 31.15 -1.12 0.41
N GLY A 443 30.96 -1.87 -0.67
CA GLY A 443 31.52 -3.21 -0.84
C GLY A 443 33.04 -3.19 -1.11
N SER A 444 33.61 -4.34 -1.45
CA SER A 444 35.00 -4.42 -1.92
C SER A 444 35.16 -3.62 -3.22
N GLY A 445 36.32 -2.97 -3.38
CA GLY A 445 36.66 -2.36 -4.66
C GLY A 445 36.94 -3.39 -5.75
N LYS A 446 37.52 -2.94 -6.87
CA LYS A 446 37.96 -3.84 -7.94
C LYS A 446 38.87 -4.94 -7.37
N ARG A 447 38.58 -6.19 -7.73
CA ARG A 447 39.33 -7.38 -7.33
C ARG A 447 39.34 -8.38 -8.49
N ASP A 448 40.42 -9.12 -8.61
CA ASP A 448 40.54 -10.15 -9.65
C ASP A 448 39.68 -11.36 -9.32
N TYR A 449 39.22 -12.02 -10.38
CA TYR A 449 38.44 -13.24 -10.25
C TYR A 449 39.36 -14.43 -9.95
N VAL A 450 39.03 -15.18 -8.90
CA VAL A 450 39.70 -16.45 -8.56
C VAL A 450 38.79 -17.61 -8.97
N PRO A 451 39.27 -18.60 -9.75
CA PRO A 451 38.52 -19.82 -10.07
C PRO A 451 37.98 -20.52 -8.82
N VAL A 452 36.82 -21.16 -8.91
CA VAL A 452 36.14 -21.71 -7.71
C VAL A 452 36.99 -22.73 -6.94
N GLU A 453 37.86 -23.46 -7.64
CA GLU A 453 38.72 -24.49 -7.04
C GLU A 453 39.94 -23.93 -6.31
N GLU A 454 40.23 -22.64 -6.50
CA GLU A 454 41.36 -21.94 -5.88
C GLU A 454 40.92 -21.04 -4.72
N ARG A 455 39.63 -21.04 -4.37
CA ARG A 455 39.07 -20.18 -3.32
C ARG A 455 39.23 -20.81 -1.94
N THR A 456 39.54 -19.99 -0.94
CA THR A 456 39.44 -20.39 0.47
C THR A 456 38.02 -20.15 1.00
N PRO A 457 37.48 -21.05 1.84
CA PRO A 457 36.18 -20.85 2.47
C PRO A 457 36.14 -19.57 3.32
N VAL A 458 35.04 -18.82 3.23
CA VAL A 458 34.81 -17.63 4.07
C VAL A 458 33.98 -18.02 5.28
N GLU A 459 34.55 -17.88 6.48
CA GLU A 459 33.85 -18.14 7.73
C GLU A 459 32.88 -17.00 8.11
N GLY A 460 31.77 -17.37 8.74
CA GLY A 460 30.82 -16.41 9.31
C GLY A 460 29.36 -16.73 8.99
N ALA A 461 28.47 -16.44 9.95
CA ALA A 461 27.04 -16.75 9.84
C ALA A 461 26.31 -16.03 8.69
N ARG A 462 26.90 -14.96 8.14
CA ARG A 462 26.41 -14.21 6.97
C ARG A 462 27.25 -14.44 5.71
N ALA A 463 28.32 -15.22 5.80
CA ALA A 463 29.32 -15.37 4.74
C ALA A 463 29.12 -16.60 3.86
N SER A 464 28.31 -17.57 4.31
CA SER A 464 28.02 -18.80 3.58
C SER A 464 26.55 -19.20 3.71
N PRO A 465 25.92 -19.74 2.64
CA PRO A 465 24.57 -20.28 2.73
C PRO A 465 24.53 -21.46 3.72
N ARG A 466 23.39 -21.63 4.39
CA ARG A 466 23.19 -22.79 5.26
C ARG A 466 22.66 -23.96 4.42
N PRO A 467 23.20 -25.19 4.59
CA PRO A 467 22.54 -26.35 4.04
C PRO A 467 21.14 -26.45 4.65
N ILE A 468 20.13 -26.63 3.80
CA ILE A 468 18.74 -26.80 4.23
C ILE A 468 18.37 -28.28 4.23
N GLN A 469 17.50 -28.67 5.17
CA GLN A 469 16.89 -29.99 5.13
C GLN A 469 15.74 -29.97 4.13
N HIS A 470 15.79 -30.84 3.11
CA HIS A 470 14.71 -30.97 2.14
C HIS A 470 13.56 -31.79 2.73
N SER A 471 12.49 -31.11 3.15
CA SER A 471 11.31 -31.72 3.78
C SER A 471 10.51 -32.65 2.86
N GLY A 472 10.64 -32.50 1.54
CA GLY A 472 9.97 -33.36 0.54
C GLY A 472 10.79 -34.57 0.08
N ILE A 473 12.05 -34.69 0.50
CA ILE A 473 12.95 -35.76 0.06
C ILE A 473 13.18 -36.71 1.23
N THR A 474 12.54 -37.89 1.16
CA THR A 474 12.70 -38.89 2.21
C THR A 474 14.12 -39.49 2.19
N LYS A 475 14.58 -40.04 3.32
CA LYS A 475 15.81 -40.83 3.37
C LYS A 475 15.79 -41.98 2.33
N ARG A 476 14.62 -42.56 2.03
CA ARG A 476 14.47 -43.59 0.99
C ARG A 476 14.79 -43.05 -0.40
N THR A 477 14.33 -41.84 -0.71
CA THR A 477 14.65 -41.14 -1.98
C THR A 477 16.14 -40.83 -2.09
N MET A 478 16.79 -40.46 -0.98
CA MET A 478 18.24 -40.25 -0.94
C MET A 478 19.03 -41.56 -1.13
N LEU A 479 18.52 -42.68 -0.61
CA LEU A 479 19.12 -44.01 -0.74
C LEU A 479 18.74 -44.74 -2.04
N ALA A 480 17.78 -44.25 -2.80
CA ALA A 480 17.39 -44.84 -4.08
C ALA A 480 18.54 -44.75 -5.09
N ALA A 481 18.83 -45.89 -5.73
CA ALA A 481 19.79 -45.99 -6.82
C ALA A 481 19.11 -45.62 -8.15
N ASN A 482 19.74 -44.75 -8.94
CA ASN A 482 19.36 -44.45 -10.32
C ASN A 482 20.63 -44.28 -11.17
N LYS A 483 20.51 -44.50 -12.49
CA LYS A 483 21.65 -44.34 -13.42
C LYS A 483 22.19 -42.91 -13.33
N GLY A 484 23.48 -42.77 -13.00
CA GLY A 484 24.17 -41.47 -12.95
C GLY A 484 24.38 -40.89 -11.55
N LYS A 485 23.91 -41.53 -10.47
CA LYS A 485 24.22 -41.08 -9.11
C LYS A 485 25.64 -41.47 -8.74
N ALA A 486 26.55 -40.50 -8.64
CA ALA A 486 27.81 -40.70 -7.93
C ALA A 486 27.48 -41.09 -6.48
N LYS A 487 28.14 -42.13 -5.95
CA LYS A 487 28.06 -42.45 -4.52
C LYS A 487 28.61 -41.23 -3.77
N LEU A 488 27.72 -40.50 -3.10
CA LEU A 488 28.07 -39.39 -2.21
C LEU A 488 28.92 -39.91 -1.04
#